data_AF-A0A940ICM2-F1
#
_entry.id   AF-A0A940ICM2-F1
#
_cell.length_a   1.000
_cell.length_b   1.000
_cell.length_c   1.000
_cell.angle_alpha   90.00
_cell.angle_beta   90.00
_cell.angle_gamma   90.00
#
_symmetry.space_group_name_H-M   'P 1'
#
loop_
_entity.id
_entity.type
_entity.pdbx_description
1 polymer ?
#
loop_
_entity_poly.entity_id
_entity_poly.type
_entity_poly.pdbx_seq_one_letter_code
_entity_poly.pdbx_strand_id
1 'polypeptide(L)' 'MFEPLKIQEKIGYVFRNVELLSEAFTHASFSNEHAMPSYERLEFLGDSVLGMVVAAYLYER' A
#
# COMPACT_ATOMS: atom_id res chain seq x y z
N MET A 1 0.26 -6.89 -17.11
CA MET A 1 -0.19 -7.86 -16.09
C MET A 1 0.44 -7.45 -14.78
N PHE A 2 -0.28 -7.55 -13.65
CA PHE A 2 0.26 -7.24 -12.32
C PHE A 2 1.35 -8.26 -11.95
N GLU A 3 2.54 -7.77 -11.55
CA GLU A 3 3.73 -8.59 -11.27
C GLU A 3 4.26 -8.31 -9.84
N PRO A 4 3.70 -8.96 -8.80
CA PRO A 4 4.01 -8.63 -7.40
C PRO A 4 5.48 -8.88 -7.04
N LEU A 5 6.13 -9.91 -7.62
CA LEU A 5 7.54 -10.21 -7.37
C LEU A 5 8.47 -9.06 -7.76
N LYS A 6 8.30 -8.49 -8.97
CA LYS A 6 9.11 -7.37 -9.44
C LYS A 6 8.94 -6.13 -8.57
N ILE A 7 7.74 -5.89 -8.05
CA ILE A 7 7.46 -4.76 -7.16
C ILE A 7 8.20 -4.95 -5.83
N GLN A 8 8.09 -6.13 -5.21
CA GLN A 8 8.77 -6.46 -3.96
C GLN A 8 10.29 -6.35 -4.07
N GLU A 9 10.86 -6.82 -5.18
CA GLU A 9 12.29 -6.66 -5.48
C GLU A 9 12.67 -5.18 -5.58
N LYS A 10 11.88 -4.38 -6.30
CA LYS A 10 12.15 -2.95 -6.52
C LYS A 10 12.10 -2.13 -5.23
N ILE A 11 11.20 -2.45 -4.30
CA ILE A 11 11.08 -1.74 -3.03
C ILE A 11 11.94 -2.36 -1.91
N GLY A 12 12.60 -3.50 -2.17
CA GLY A 12 13.42 -4.21 -1.20
C GLY A 12 12.62 -4.77 -0.01
N TYR A 13 11.33 -5.05 -0.20
CA TYR A 13 10.43 -5.53 0.86
C TYR A 13 9.58 -6.70 0.37
N VAL A 14 9.65 -7.81 1.12
CA VAL A 14 8.81 -8.99 0.90
C VAL A 14 7.61 -8.92 1.82
N PHE A 15 6.42 -8.82 1.24
CA PHE A 15 5.18 -8.82 1.99
C PHE A 15 4.93 -10.19 2.60
N ARG A 16 4.57 -10.21 3.89
CA ARG A 16 4.10 -11.44 4.55
C ARG A 16 2.76 -11.93 3.98
N ASN A 17 1.92 -10.99 3.55
CA ASN A 17 0.67 -11.25 2.86
C ASN A 17 0.66 -10.49 1.53
N VAL A 18 0.84 -11.21 0.43
CA VAL A 18 0.89 -10.63 -0.93
C VAL A 18 -0.46 -10.04 -1.37
N GLU A 19 -1.57 -10.44 -0.73
CA GLU A 19 -2.89 -9.86 -1.01
C GLU A 19 -2.95 -8.38 -0.65
N LEU A 20 -2.21 -7.94 0.37
CA LEU A 20 -2.12 -6.51 0.73
C LEU A 20 -1.42 -5.71 -0.37
N LEU A 21 -0.43 -6.29 -1.04
CA LEU A 21 0.22 -5.67 -2.18
C LEU A 21 -0.74 -5.63 -3.38
N SER A 22 -1.55 -6.66 -3.58
CA SER A 22 -2.56 -6.67 -4.64
C SER A 22 -3.67 -5.64 -4.40
N GLU A 23 -4.17 -5.53 -3.17
CA GLU A 23 -5.15 -4.52 -2.74
C GLU A 23 -4.59 -3.10 -2.93
N ALA A 24 -3.35 -2.85 -2.52
CA ALA A 24 -2.69 -1.55 -2.67
C ALA A 24 -2.54 -1.10 -4.14
N PHE A 25 -2.58 -2.02 -5.11
CA PHE A 25 -2.54 -1.75 -6.54
C PHE A 25 -3.91 -1.85 -7.23
N THR A 26 -4.99 -2.05 -6.46
CA THR A 26 -6.35 -2.17 -6.98
C THR A 26 -7.11 -0.86 -6.87
N HIS A 27 -7.33 -0.20 -8.02
CA HIS A 27 -8.12 1.03 -8.09
C HIS A 27 -9.62 0.78 -7.85
N ALA A 28 -10.31 1.77 -7.28
CA ALA A 28 -11.74 1.70 -6.95
C ALA A 28 -12.63 1.30 -8.15
N SER A 29 -12.29 1.77 -9.36
CA SER A 29 -13.01 1.38 -10.59
C SER A 29 -12.99 -0.13 -10.84
N PHE A 30 -11.84 -0.78 -10.63
CA PHE A 30 -11.72 -2.23 -10.81
C PHE A 30 -12.37 -3.00 -9.66
N SER A 31 -12.20 -2.49 -8.43
CA SER A 31 -12.80 -3.02 -7.20
C SER A 31 -14.34 -3.10 -7.30
N ASN A 32 -14.99 -2.04 -7.78
CA ASN A 32 -16.45 -1.99 -7.94
C ASN A 32 -16.99 -3.03 -8.94
N GLU A 33 -16.24 -3.32 -9.99
CA GLU A 33 -16.64 -4.31 -11.01
C GLU A 33 -16.43 -5.76 -10.55
N HIS A 34 -15.44 -6.00 -9.69
CA HIS A 34 -15.02 -7.35 -9.28
C HIS A 34 -15.36 -7.68 -7.82
N ALA A 35 -16.07 -6.79 -7.11
CA ALA A 35 -16.40 -6.90 -5.69
C ALA A 35 -15.17 -7.23 -4.80
N MET A 36 -14.04 -6.60 -5.11
CA MET A 36 -12.78 -6.77 -4.38
C MET A 36 -12.42 -5.51 -3.59
N PRO A 37 -11.58 -5.57 -2.54
CA PRO A 37 -11.09 -4.38 -1.85
C PRO A 37 -10.28 -3.44 -2.78
N SER A 38 -10.45 -2.13 -2.61
CA SER A 38 -9.64 -1.09 -3.25
C SER A 38 -8.50 -0.63 -2.34
N TYR A 39 -7.51 0.07 -2.89
CA TYR A 39 -6.40 0.62 -2.10
C TYR A 39 -6.81 1.70 -1.10
N GLU A 40 -8.01 2.29 -1.21
CA GLU A 40 -8.39 3.53 -0.49
C GLU A 40 -8.30 3.39 1.04
N ARG A 41 -8.63 2.20 1.57
CA ARG A 41 -8.48 1.92 3.01
C ARG A 41 -7.02 1.86 3.45
N LEU A 42 -6.14 1.31 2.61
CA LEU A 42 -4.71 1.24 2.86
C LEU A 42 -4.06 2.62 2.72
N GLU A 43 -4.51 3.43 1.76
CA GLU A 43 -4.08 4.82 1.58
C GLU A 43 -4.40 5.66 2.83
N PHE A 44 -5.66 5.62 3.30
CA PHE A 44 -6.08 6.36 4.49
C PHE A 44 -5.20 6.03 5.73
N LEU A 45 -4.90 4.74 5.93
CA LEU A 45 -4.02 4.30 7.01
C LEU A 45 -2.57 4.74 6.76
N GLY A 46 -2.09 4.59 5.53
CA GLY A 46 -0.74 4.93 5.11
C GLY A 46 -0.42 6.40 5.32
N ASP A 47 -1.34 7.30 5.00
CA ASP A 47 -1.19 8.75 5.19
C ASP A 47 -0.96 9.11 6.66
N SER A 48 -1.74 8.51 7.56
CA SER A 48 -1.61 8.74 9.00
C SER A 48 -0.26 8.23 9.54
N VAL A 49 0.17 7.05 9.08
CA VAL A 49 1.45 6.45 9.49
C VAL A 49 2.63 7.25 8.95
N LEU A 50 2.61 7.65 7.68
CA LEU A 50 3.66 8.48 7.09
C LEU A 50 3.74 9.83 7.80
N GLY A 51 2.60 10.47 8.08
CA GLY A 51 2.55 11.72 8.84
C GLY A 51 3.18 11.59 10.22
N MET A 52 2.87 10.51 10.96
CA MET A 52 3.47 10.24 12.26
C MET A 52 4.99 10.05 12.18
N VAL A 53 5.47 9.25 11.23
CA VAL A 53 6.92 8.98 11.08
C VAL A 53 7.68 10.25 10.71
N VAL A 54 7.14 11.07 9.81
CA VAL A 54 7.75 12.35 9.42
C VAL A 54 7.74 13.32 10.60
N ALA A 55 6.65 13.41 11.35
CA ALA A 55 6.57 14.27 12.53
C ALA A 55 7.59 13.86 13.60
N ALA A 56 7.72 12.57 13.89
CA ALA A 56 8.72 12.05 14.82
C ALA A 56 10.15 12.37 14.34
N TYR A 57 10.43 12.14 13.05
CA TYR A 57 11.74 12.45 12.46
C TYR A 57 12.10 13.93 12.55
N LEU A 58 11.12 14.84 12.35
CA LEU A 58 11.34 16.28 12.48
C LEU A 58 11.50 16.73 13.93
N TYR A 59 10.84 16.06 14.88
CA TYR A 59 10.92 16.37 16.30
C TYR A 59 12.28 15.96 16.91
N GLU A 60 12.86 14.85 16.44
CA GLU A 60 14.15 14.34 16.92
C GLU A 60 15.37 15.08 16.31
N ARG A 61 15.17 16.00 15.37
CA ARG A 61 16.22 16.80 14.73
C ARG A 61 16.29 18.20 15.31
#